data_AF-A0A1I1ZSY2-F1
#
_entry.id   AF-A0A1I1ZSY2-F1
#
_cell.length_a   1.000
_cell.length_b   1.000
_cell.length_c   1.000
_cell.angle_alpha   90.00
_cell.angle_beta   90.00
_cell.angle_gamma   90.00
#
_symmetry.space_group_name_H-M   'P 1'
#
loop_
_entity.id
_entity.type
_entity.pdbx_description
1 polymer ?
#
loop_
_entity_poly.entity_id
_entity_poly.type
_entity_poly.pdbx_seq_one_letter_code
_entity_poly.pdbx_strand_id
1 'polypeptide(L)'
;MMYLPCETHVARAEDAVVQLRELDDGRLVLPVYSALDRLHSCCGRRQPWLVMPATQLGKLRRIAYFDLVVLDMDIPEEQRVQEVNR
;
A
#
# COMPACT_ATOMS: atom_id res chain seq x y z
N MET A 1 5.80 -12.23 4.79
CA MET A 1 4.62 -11.35 4.99
C MET A 1 4.74 -10.20 4.01
N MET A 2 3.63 -9.58 3.63
CA MET A 2 3.60 -8.41 2.76
C MET A 2 2.90 -7.27 3.51
N TYR A 3 3.47 -6.07 3.42
CA TYR A 3 2.89 -4.86 3.99
C TYR A 3 2.26 -4.04 2.87
N LEU A 4 1.00 -3.66 3.03
CA LEU A 4 0.23 -2.95 2.02
C LEU A 4 -0.13 -1.58 2.59
N PRO A 5 0.12 -0.47 1.85
CA PRO A 5 -0.37 0.83 2.26
C PRO A 5 -1.90 0.86 2.18
N CYS A 6 -2.52 1.55 3.13
CA CYS A 6 -3.97 1.77 3.20
C CYS A 6 -4.28 3.26 3.16
N GLU A 7 -5.48 3.61 2.72
CA GLU A 7 -5.90 5.00 2.63
C GLU A 7 -6.00 5.68 4.01
N THR A 8 -6.47 4.97 5.03
CA THR A 8 -6.70 5.51 6.37
C THR A 8 -6.40 4.50 7.47
N HIS A 9 -6.26 4.99 8.70
CA HIS A 9 -6.20 4.13 9.89
C HIS A 9 -7.60 3.63 10.23
N VAL A 10 -7.75 2.32 10.41
CA VAL A 10 -9.02 1.67 10.75
C VAL A 10 -8.86 0.84 12.02
N ALA A 11 -9.96 0.65 12.75
CA ALA A 11 -9.97 -0.15 13.97
C ALA A 11 -9.96 -1.66 13.68
N ARG A 12 -10.51 -2.09 12.55
CA ARG A 12 -10.58 -3.50 12.13
C ARG A 12 -9.97 -3.66 10.74
N ALA A 13 -9.26 -4.76 10.53
CA ALA A 13 -8.55 -5.01 9.27
C ALA A 13 -9.52 -5.21 8.09
N GLU A 14 -10.72 -5.73 8.33
CA GLU A 14 -11.75 -5.87 7.29
C GLU A 14 -12.25 -4.54 6.72
N ASP A 15 -12.09 -3.43 7.45
CA ASP A 15 -12.50 -2.09 7.00
C ASP A 15 -11.38 -1.38 6.21
N ALA A 16 -10.19 -1.98 6.11
CA ALA A 16 -9.04 -1.36 5.48
C ALA A 16 -9.20 -1.32 3.94
N VAL A 17 -9.04 -0.14 3.36
CA VAL A 17 -8.95 0.05 1.92
C VAL A 17 -7.48 0.18 1.53
N VAL A 18 -7.00 -0.75 0.70
CA VAL A 18 -5.62 -0.71 0.19
C VAL A 18 -5.45 0.44 -0.79
N GLN A 19 -4.34 1.15 -0.69
CA GLN A 19 -4.03 2.26 -1.56
C GLN A 19 -3.47 1.74 -2.89
N LEU A 20 -4.25 1.88 -3.96
CA LEU A 20 -3.82 1.61 -5.32
C LEU A 20 -3.19 2.86 -5.95
N ARG A 21 -2.37 2.66 -6.98
CA ARG A 21 -1.78 3.74 -7.78
C ARG A 21 -2.03 3.52 -9.26
N GLU A 22 -2.46 4.54 -9.95
CA GLU A 22 -2.55 4.53 -11.41
C GLU A 22 -1.20 4.92 -12.01
N LEU A 23 -0.75 4.17 -13.01
CA LEU A 23 0.42 4.51 -13.83
C LEU A 23 0.01 5.40 -14.99
N ASP A 24 0.98 6.05 -15.62
CA ASP A 24 0.75 6.92 -16.79
C ASP A 24 0.07 6.18 -17.97
N ASP A 25 0.19 4.85 -18.03
CA ASP A 25 -0.45 3.99 -19.02
C ASP A 25 -1.86 3.51 -18.62
N GLY A 26 -2.41 4.03 -17.52
CA GLY A 26 -3.75 3.73 -17.01
C GLY A 26 -3.85 2.43 -16.19
N ARG A 27 -2.75 1.69 -16.01
CA ARG A 27 -2.78 0.47 -15.18
C ARG A 27 -2.83 0.81 -13.69
N LEU A 28 -3.65 0.07 -12.96
CA LEU A 28 -3.73 0.12 -11.49
C LEU A 28 -2.73 -0.86 -10.85
N VAL A 29 -1.90 -0.31 -9.98
CA VAL A 29 -0.86 -1.01 -9.24
C VAL A 29 -1.28 -1.18 -7.79
N LEU A 30 -1.09 -2.39 -7.26
CA LEU A 30 -1.00 -2.62 -5.84
C LEU A 30 0.48 -2.60 -5.40
N PRO A 31 0.96 -1.51 -4.77
CA PRO A 31 2.27 -1.51 -4.12
C PRO A 31 2.25 -2.44 -2.90
N VAL A 32 3.24 -3.30 -2.79
CA VAL A 32 3.44 -4.20 -1.66
C VAL A 32 4.88 -4.07 -1.16
N TYR A 33 5.09 -4.16 0.14
CA TYR A 33 6.40 -3.99 0.74
C TYR A 33 6.87 -5.26 1.44
N SER A 34 8.14 -5.58 1.27
CA SER A 34 8.80 -6.76 1.85
C SER A 34 8.99 -6.63 3.36
N ALA A 35 9.05 -5.40 3.86
CA ALA A 35 9.23 -5.08 5.27
C ALA A 35 8.53 -3.76 5.65
N LEU A 36 8.26 -3.58 6.95
CA LEU A 36 7.58 -2.39 7.46
C LEU A 36 8.43 -1.12 7.36
N ASP A 37 9.73 -1.24 7.64
CA ASP A 37 10.68 -0.14 7.47
C ASP A 37 10.79 0.29 6.00
N ARG A 38 10.77 -0.67 5.06
CA ARG A 38 10.67 -0.40 3.62
C ARG A 38 9.40 0.38 3.27
N LEU A 39 8.25 -0.06 3.79
CA LEU A 39 6.99 0.68 3.61
C LEU A 39 7.11 2.12 4.11
N HIS A 40 7.65 2.35 5.31
CA HIS A 40 7.81 3.69 5.84
C HIS A 40 8.81 4.54 5.06
N SER A 41 9.90 3.94 4.56
CA SER A 41 10.88 4.67 3.74
C SER A 41 10.31 5.07 2.39
N CYS A 42 9.49 4.21 1.78
CA CYS A 42 8.92 4.45 0.46
C CYS A 42 7.65 5.30 0.53
N CYS A 43 6.74 5.06 1.47
CA CYS A 43 5.44 5.75 1.55
C CYS A 43 5.38 6.91 2.54
N GLY A 44 6.37 7.04 3.43
CA GLY A 44 6.33 7.99 4.55
C GLY A 44 5.94 7.33 5.89
N ARG A 45 6.45 7.90 6.99
CA ARG A 45 6.38 7.30 8.34
C ARG A 45 4.97 7.19 8.92
N ARG A 46 4.01 7.98 8.44
CA ARG A 46 2.61 7.95 8.93
C ARG A 46 1.66 7.18 8.03
N GLN A 47 2.18 6.51 6.98
CA GLN A 47 1.38 5.72 6.07
C GLN A 47 0.55 4.69 6.85
N PRO A 48 -0.79 4.71 6.80
CA PRO A 48 -1.59 3.60 7.31
C PRO A 48 -1.26 2.33 6.52
N TRP A 49 -1.25 1.17 7.16
CA TRP A 49 -0.90 -0.09 6.51
C TRP A 49 -1.61 -1.30 7.12
N LEU A 50 -1.68 -2.37 6.35
CA LEU A 50 -2.04 -3.71 6.80
C LEU A 50 -0.93 -4.70 6.46
N VAL A 51 -0.88 -5.83 7.18
CA VAL A 51 0.04 -6.93 6.89
C VAL A 51 -0.74 -8.19 6.57
N MET A 52 -0.32 -8.90 5.52
CA MET A 52 -0.92 -10.17 5.15
C MET A 52 0.08 -11.15 4.55
N PRO A 53 -0.18 -12.46 4.56
CA PRO A 53 0.61 -13.42 3.81
C PRO A 53 0.51 -13.16 2.30
N ALA A 54 1.60 -13.32 1.56
CA ALA A 54 1.60 -13.17 0.10
C ALA A 54 0.59 -14.11 -0.59
N THR A 55 0.33 -15.28 0.00
CA THR A 55 -0.69 -16.24 -0.46
C THR A 55 -2.12 -15.69 -0.44
N GLN A 56 -2.39 -14.61 0.31
CA GLN A 56 -3.71 -13.96 0.34
C GLN A 56 -3.87 -12.88 -0.76
N LEU A 57 -2.81 -12.46 -1.46
CA LEU A 57 -2.91 -11.45 -2.52
C LEU A 57 -3.85 -11.88 -3.66
N GLY A 58 -3.89 -13.18 -3.97
CA GLY A 58 -4.82 -13.74 -4.95
C GLY A 58 -6.30 -13.61 -4.53
N LYS A 59 -6.58 -13.60 -3.22
CA LYS A 59 -7.94 -13.33 -2.71
C LYS A 59 -8.25 -11.84 -2.73
N LEU A 60 -7.27 -11.00 -2.38
CA LEU A 60 -7.40 -9.55 -2.45
C LEU A 60 -7.77 -9.08 -3.87
N ARG A 61 -7.16 -9.68 -4.90
CA ARG A 61 -7.49 -9.38 -6.31
C ARG A 61 -8.95 -9.68 -6.71
N ARG A 62 -9.64 -10.54 -5.97
CA ARG A 62 -11.07 -10.85 -6.21
C ARG A 62 -12.02 -9.82 -5.61
N ILE A 63 -11.53 -9.01 -4.66
CA ILE A 63 -12.33 -7.97 -3.97
C ILE A 63 -11.92 -6.56 -4.40
N ALA A 64 -10.67 -6.35 -4.82
CA ALA A 64 -10.16 -5.10 -5.35
C ALA A 64 -9.46 -5.36 -6.68
N TYR A 65 -9.86 -4.64 -7.73
CA TYR A 65 -9.25 -4.76 -9.05
C TYR A 65 -7.89 -4.04 -9.09
N PHE A 66 -6.87 -4.73 -9.57
CA PHE A 66 -5.57 -4.17 -9.93
C PHE A 66 -4.92 -5.01 -11.03
N ASP A 67 -4.13 -4.37 -11.88
CA ASP A 67 -3.47 -4.97 -13.03
C ASP A 67 -2.17 -5.66 -12.63
N LEU A 68 -1.40 -5.04 -11.73
CA LEU A 68 -0.09 -5.53 -11.30
C LEU A 68 0.17 -5.31 -9.82
N VAL A 69 1.08 -6.14 -9.29
CA VAL A 69 1.67 -6.00 -7.96
C VAL A 69 3.11 -5.54 -8.16
N VAL A 70 3.51 -4.46 -7.49
CA VAL A 70 4.89 -3.97 -7.52
C VAL A 70 5.48 -4.06 -6.13
N LEU A 71 6.59 -4.80 -6.01
CA LEU A 71 7.31 -4.99 -4.77
C LEU A 71 8.22 -3.79 -4.50
N ASP A 72 8.16 -3.26 -3.28
CA ASP A 72 9.00 -2.18 -2.77
C ASP A 72 9.04 -0.96 -3.71
N MET A 73 7.86 -0.57 -4.24
CA MET A 73 7.71 0.61 -5.08
C MET A 73 8.17 1.87 -4.32
N ASP A 74 9.09 2.63 -4.89
CA ASP A 74 9.49 3.91 -4.32
C ASP A 74 8.47 4.99 -4.70
N ILE A 75 7.85 5.62 -3.70
CA ILE A 75 6.90 6.71 -3.92
C ILE A 75 7.68 8.03 -3.92
N PRO A 76 7.46 8.91 -4.91
CA PRO A 76 8.04 10.25 -4.93
C PRO A 76 7.81 10.99 -3.61
N GLU A 77 8.82 11.70 -3.13
CA GLU A 77 8.82 12.29 -1.78
C GLU A 77 7.64 13.25 -1.56
N GLU A 78 7.24 13.97 -2.59
CA GLU A 78 6.13 14.93 -2.59
C GLU A 78 4.77 14.24 -2.43
N GLN A 79 4.70 12.93 -2.71
CA GLN A 79 3.49 12.12 -2.64
C GLN A 79 3.46 11.22 -1.40
N ARG A 80 4.52 11.21 -0.58
CA ARG A 80 4.59 10.42 0.65
C ARG A 80 3.69 11.02 1.73
N VAL A 81 3.13 10.16 2.60
CA VAL A 81 2.35 10.60 3.76
C VAL A 81 3.29 11.19 4.80
N GLN A 82 3.46 12.50 4.75
CA GLN A 82 4.32 13.26 5.65
C GLN A 82 3.68 13.48 7.03
N GLU A 83 4.53 13.76 8.02
CA GLU A 83 4.11 14.43 9.25
C GLU A 83 3.62 15.83 8.90
N VAL A 84 2.33 16.10 9.09
CA VAL A 84 1.86 17.48 9.14
C VAL A 84 2.35 18.02 10.48
N ASN A 85 3.39 18.88 10.45
CA ASN A 85 3.82 19.63 11.62
C ASN A 85 2.59 20.37 12.18
N ARG A 86 2.12 19.93 13.35
CA ARG A 86 1.21 20.70 14.21
C ARG A 86 2.02 21.48 15.22
#